data_AF-X8E528-F1
#
_entry.id   AF-X8E528-F1
#
_cell.length_a   1.000
_cell.length_b   1.000
_cell.length_c   1.000
_cell.angle_alpha   90.00
_cell.angle_beta   90.00
_cell.angle_gamma   90.00
#
_symmetry.space_group_name_H-M   'P 1'
#
loop_
_entity.id
_entity.type
_entity.pdbx_description
1 polymer ?
#
loop_
_entity_poly.entity_id
_entity_poly.type
_entity_poly.pdbx_seq_one_letter_code
_entity_poly.pdbx_strand_id
1 'polypeptide(L)'
;MTSLGYKPIDVDNHYYEPLDAFTRHLDKKFKHRGVQMLTDGRHTYAVIGERVNHFIPNPTFDPIIVPGCLDLLFRGEVPEGVDPASLMKVERLADHPEYQNRDARIAVMDSQGIETVFMLPTFACGVEEALKHDIEATMASVHAFNLWLDEDWGFDRPDHRIIAAPIISLADPEKAVDEVEFVLARGAKLVLVRPARCRCGQTAVVGRSGPRSGVGPAGRGGRASGLSSQRQRLSADRRDVGRQVDLRGVRCQGPVGRGAAR
;
A
#
# COMPACT_ATOMS: atom_id res chain seq x y z
N MET A 1 -14.84 31.06 -2.69
CA MET A 1 -15.29 29.67 -2.93
C MET A 1 -16.79 29.62 -2.68
N THR A 2 -17.55 29.07 -3.61
CA THR A 2 -19.00 28.89 -3.47
C THR A 2 -19.25 27.85 -2.39
N SER A 3 -20.01 28.19 -1.35
CA SER A 3 -20.41 27.22 -0.31
C SER A 3 -21.40 26.21 -0.89
N LEU A 4 -21.17 24.91 -0.70
CA LEU A 4 -21.99 23.83 -1.26
C LEU A 4 -23.38 23.71 -0.59
N GLY A 5 -23.59 24.32 0.57
CA GLY A 5 -24.84 24.22 1.34
C GLY A 5 -25.01 22.91 2.12
N TYR A 6 -24.06 21.99 1.99
CA TYR A 6 -23.93 20.73 2.73
C TYR A 6 -22.44 20.39 2.87
N LYS A 7 -22.10 19.44 3.76
CA LYS A 7 -20.75 18.92 3.89
C LYS A 7 -20.55 17.75 2.91
N PRO A 8 -19.47 17.73 2.10
CA PRO A 8 -19.20 16.62 1.19
C PRO A 8 -18.67 15.38 1.93
N ILE A 9 -18.72 14.25 1.22
CA ILE A 9 -17.99 13.01 1.55
C ILE A 9 -16.79 12.92 0.62
N ASP A 10 -15.60 12.76 1.19
CA ASP A 10 -14.36 12.60 0.42
C ASP A 10 -13.93 11.13 0.43
N VAL A 11 -13.86 10.52 -0.73
CA VAL A 11 -13.64 9.06 -0.88
C VAL A 11 -12.17 8.68 -1.04
N ASP A 12 -11.26 9.64 -1.01
CA ASP A 12 -9.82 9.40 -1.21
C ASP A 12 -8.97 10.28 -0.28
N ASN A 13 -8.79 9.80 0.96
CA ASN A 13 -8.02 10.48 1.99
C ASN A 13 -7.03 9.50 2.61
N HIS A 14 -5.85 9.97 3.01
CA HIS A 14 -4.78 9.09 3.48
C HIS A 14 -4.31 9.41 4.90
N TYR A 15 -3.74 8.40 5.53
CA TYR A 15 -2.80 8.51 6.64
C TYR A 15 -1.39 8.11 6.21
N TYR A 16 -0.40 8.48 7.02
CA TYR A 16 0.96 7.97 6.92
C TYR A 16 1.20 6.97 8.04
N GLU A 17 1.42 5.70 7.69
CA GLU A 17 1.56 4.62 8.65
C GLU A 17 2.76 4.86 9.60
N PRO A 18 2.61 4.65 10.92
CA PRO A 18 3.76 4.56 11.81
C PRO A 18 4.58 3.31 11.46
N LEU A 19 5.85 3.30 11.87
CA LEU A 19 6.79 2.21 11.59
C LEU A 19 6.31 0.83 12.06
N ASP A 20 5.40 0.80 13.03
CA ASP A 20 4.86 -0.43 13.62
C ASP A 20 3.50 -0.86 13.05
N ALA A 21 2.94 -0.19 12.05
CA ALA A 21 1.62 -0.51 11.49
C ALA A 21 1.47 -1.98 11.06
N PHE A 22 2.55 -2.58 10.54
CA PHE A 22 2.59 -3.98 10.12
C PHE A 22 3.25 -4.92 11.13
N THR A 23 3.72 -4.42 12.27
CA THR A 23 4.53 -5.21 13.22
C THR A 23 4.00 -5.22 14.66
N ARG A 24 3.21 -4.21 15.06
CA ARG A 24 2.63 -4.08 16.40
C ARG A 24 1.85 -5.32 16.81
N HIS A 25 1.04 -5.83 15.87
CA HIS A 25 0.16 -7.00 16.06
C HIS A 25 0.59 -8.22 15.23
N LEU A 26 1.79 -8.21 14.66
CA LEU A 26 2.27 -9.30 13.81
C LEU A 26 2.65 -10.51 14.68
N ASP A 27 2.14 -11.69 14.32
CA ASP A 27 2.58 -12.94 14.94
C ASP A 27 4.10 -13.09 14.76
N LYS A 28 4.77 -13.37 15.89
CA LYS A 28 6.23 -13.54 15.99
C LYS A 28 6.77 -14.56 14.98
N LYS A 29 5.96 -15.57 14.57
CA LYS A 29 6.31 -16.52 13.50
C LYS A 29 6.72 -15.81 12.20
N PHE A 30 6.14 -14.65 11.92
CA PHE A 30 6.35 -13.90 10.68
C PHE A 30 7.28 -12.69 10.84
N LYS A 31 7.92 -12.51 12.01
CA LYS A 31 8.81 -11.35 12.26
C LYS A 31 9.86 -11.10 11.16
N HIS A 32 10.41 -12.16 10.57
CA HIS A 32 11.41 -12.04 9.49
C HIS A 32 10.82 -12.16 8.08
N ARG A 33 9.68 -12.84 7.96
CA ARG A 33 8.98 -13.11 6.68
C ARG A 33 8.08 -11.95 6.26
N GLY A 34 7.51 -11.22 7.23
CA GLY A 34 6.68 -10.04 7.04
C GLY A 34 7.50 -8.76 6.91
N VAL A 35 6.94 -7.65 7.40
CA VAL A 35 7.58 -6.33 7.38
C VAL A 35 8.55 -6.17 8.54
N GLN A 36 9.72 -5.58 8.27
CA GLN A 36 10.69 -5.14 9.26
C GLN A 36 11.11 -3.70 8.93
N MET A 37 11.27 -2.88 9.97
CA MET A 37 11.86 -1.56 9.85
C MET A 37 13.30 -1.62 10.37
N LEU A 38 14.23 -1.42 9.45
CA LEU A 38 15.65 -1.63 9.64
C LEU A 38 16.39 -0.31 9.43
N THR A 39 17.29 0.06 10.34
CA THR A 39 18.05 1.32 10.22
C THR A 39 19.55 1.09 10.08
N ASP A 40 20.18 1.93 9.25
CA ASP A 40 21.65 2.05 9.15
C ASP A 40 22.20 3.18 10.06
N GLY A 41 21.34 3.78 10.91
CA GLY A 41 21.66 4.92 11.77
C GLY A 41 21.35 6.28 11.13
N ARG A 42 21.14 6.35 9.82
CA ARG A 42 20.76 7.58 9.09
C ARG A 42 19.39 7.46 8.43
N HIS A 43 19.13 6.33 7.81
CA HIS A 43 17.89 6.02 7.11
C HIS A 43 17.22 4.80 7.73
N THR A 44 15.90 4.75 7.59
CA THR A 44 15.10 3.57 7.90
C THR A 44 14.63 2.97 6.58
N TYR A 45 14.74 1.66 6.46
CA TYR A 45 14.37 0.88 5.30
C TYR A 45 13.27 -0.10 5.69
N ALA A 46 12.23 -0.17 4.86
CA ALA A 46 11.28 -1.27 4.92
C ALA A 46 11.95 -2.50 4.28
N VAL A 47 12.11 -3.56 5.06
CA VAL A 47 12.58 -4.87 4.59
C VAL A 47 11.42 -5.85 4.72
N ILE A 48 10.99 -6.41 3.59
CA ILE A 48 9.79 -7.24 3.50
C ILE A 48 10.19 -8.56 2.84
N GLY A 49 9.96 -9.69 3.51
CA GLY A 49 10.41 -11.01 3.02
C GLY A 49 11.91 -11.03 2.74
N GLU A 50 12.72 -10.50 3.68
CA GLU A 50 14.18 -10.40 3.59
C GLU A 50 14.73 -9.52 2.46
N ARG A 51 13.87 -8.74 1.78
CA ARG A 51 14.28 -7.84 0.69
C ARG A 51 13.96 -6.39 1.03
N VAL A 52 14.92 -5.49 0.75
CA VAL A 52 14.68 -4.05 0.81
C VAL A 52 13.57 -3.68 -0.19
N ASN A 53 12.52 -3.03 0.31
CA ASN A 53 11.40 -2.53 -0.46
C ASN A 53 11.61 -1.03 -0.75
N HIS A 54 11.29 -0.62 -1.98
CA HIS A 54 11.47 0.76 -2.47
C HIS A 54 10.15 1.42 -2.89
N PHE A 55 9.01 0.88 -2.46
CA PHE A 55 7.71 1.46 -2.80
C PHE A 55 7.53 2.84 -2.16
N ILE A 56 7.83 2.96 -0.87
CA ILE A 56 7.93 4.24 -0.17
C ILE A 56 9.42 4.61 -0.03
N PRO A 57 9.86 5.76 -0.57
CA PRO A 57 11.27 6.18 -0.46
C PRO A 57 11.76 6.38 0.98
N ASN A 58 10.90 6.87 1.86
CA ASN A 58 11.17 7.09 3.28
C ASN A 58 10.00 6.59 4.14
N PRO A 59 10.08 5.37 4.72
CA PRO A 59 8.98 4.79 5.50
C PRO A 59 8.76 5.47 6.86
N THR A 60 9.63 6.41 7.25
CA THR A 60 9.39 7.25 8.43
C THR A 60 8.40 8.38 8.16
N PHE A 61 8.19 8.71 6.88
CA PHE A 61 7.39 9.85 6.42
C PHE A 61 7.83 11.20 7.00
N ASP A 62 9.07 11.32 7.50
CA ASP A 62 9.62 12.59 7.97
C ASP A 62 10.99 12.87 7.29
N PRO A 63 11.13 13.97 6.53
CA PRO A 63 10.11 14.98 6.23
C PRO A 63 9.00 14.45 5.30
N ILE A 64 7.85 15.13 5.30
CA ILE A 64 6.64 14.76 4.55
C ILE A 64 6.32 15.75 3.43
N ILE A 65 5.71 15.31 2.34
CA ILE A 65 5.39 16.17 1.20
C ILE A 65 4.26 17.16 1.51
N VAL A 66 4.39 18.40 1.04
CA VAL A 66 3.32 19.42 1.16
C VAL A 66 2.11 18.99 0.31
N PRO A 67 0.88 18.93 0.87
CA PRO A 67 -0.32 18.59 0.11
C PRO A 67 -0.52 19.49 -1.12
N GLY A 68 -0.75 18.87 -2.28
CA GLY A 68 -1.01 19.57 -3.54
C GLY A 68 0.21 20.20 -4.24
N CYS A 69 1.42 20.14 -3.67
CA CYS A 69 2.59 20.75 -4.32
C CYS A 69 2.95 20.13 -5.69
N LEU A 70 2.52 18.89 -5.93
CA LEU A 70 2.69 18.21 -7.22
C LEU A 70 1.42 18.23 -8.10
N ASP A 71 0.35 18.95 -7.73
CA ASP A 71 -0.91 18.97 -8.49
C ASP A 71 -0.69 19.42 -9.95
N LEU A 72 0.03 20.52 -10.15
CA LEU A 72 0.38 21.01 -11.49
C LEU A 72 1.22 20.01 -12.28
N LEU A 73 2.12 19.28 -11.61
CA LEU A 73 2.92 18.24 -12.23
C LEU A 73 2.05 17.11 -12.75
N PHE A 74 1.14 16.60 -11.92
CA PHE A 74 0.26 15.48 -12.28
C PHE A 74 -0.84 15.88 -13.27
N ARG A 75 -1.25 17.15 -13.32
CA ARG A 75 -2.16 17.69 -14.36
C ARG A 75 -1.48 17.94 -15.70
N GLY A 76 -0.14 17.97 -15.75
CA GLY A 76 0.60 18.40 -16.94
C GLY A 76 0.52 19.92 -17.17
N GLU A 77 0.25 20.68 -16.13
CA GLU A 77 0.07 22.15 -16.13
C GLU A 77 1.31 22.87 -15.57
N VAL A 78 2.48 22.22 -15.59
CA VAL A 78 3.74 22.85 -15.19
C VAL A 78 4.07 23.97 -16.17
N PRO A 79 4.26 25.22 -15.71
CA PRO A 79 4.60 26.33 -16.60
C PRO A 79 5.90 26.08 -17.38
N GLU A 80 5.96 26.55 -18.62
CA GLU A 80 7.14 26.42 -19.47
C GLU A 80 8.37 27.07 -18.79
N GLY A 81 9.51 26.38 -18.83
CA GLY A 81 10.76 26.83 -18.21
C GLY A 81 10.89 26.54 -16.70
N VAL A 82 9.87 25.97 -16.05
CA VAL A 82 9.95 25.51 -14.66
C VAL A 82 10.51 24.09 -14.62
N ASP A 83 11.54 23.86 -13.80
CA ASP A 83 12.04 22.52 -13.50
C ASP A 83 11.00 21.77 -12.63
N PRO A 84 10.44 20.63 -13.10
CA PRO A 84 9.49 19.84 -12.32
C PRO A 84 9.98 19.44 -10.93
N ALA A 85 11.29 19.22 -10.75
CA ALA A 85 11.85 18.83 -9.46
C ALA A 85 11.72 19.95 -8.41
N SER A 86 11.64 21.21 -8.84
CA SER A 86 11.49 22.37 -7.94
C SER A 86 10.10 22.49 -7.31
N LEU A 87 9.10 21.76 -7.82
CA LEU A 87 7.73 21.77 -7.29
C LEU A 87 7.61 21.00 -5.98
N MET A 88 8.45 19.98 -5.78
CA MET A 88 8.40 19.14 -4.58
C MET A 88 8.84 19.95 -3.35
N LYS A 89 7.91 20.13 -2.41
CA LYS A 89 8.16 20.77 -1.13
C LYS A 89 7.87 19.78 -0.01
N VAL A 90 8.60 19.93 1.10
CA VAL A 90 8.43 19.08 2.27
C VAL A 90 8.31 19.90 3.55
N GLU A 91 7.57 19.36 4.50
CA GLU A 91 7.33 19.88 5.86
C GLU A 91 7.75 18.83 6.89
N ARG A 92 7.84 19.22 8.15
CA ARG A 92 8.13 18.27 9.24
C ARG A 92 6.84 17.51 9.56
N LEU A 93 6.92 16.20 9.69
CA LEU A 93 5.73 15.41 10.02
C LEU A 93 5.09 15.83 11.36
N ALA A 94 5.92 16.28 12.30
CA ALA A 94 5.48 16.76 13.61
C ALA A 94 4.58 18.00 13.56
N ASP A 95 4.62 18.78 12.47
CA ASP A 95 3.77 19.96 12.30
C ASP A 95 2.35 19.57 11.82
N HIS A 96 2.16 18.29 11.44
CA HIS A 96 0.92 17.74 10.88
C HIS A 96 0.44 16.48 11.63
N PRO A 97 0.04 16.61 12.91
CA PRO A 97 -0.44 15.47 13.68
C PRO A 97 -1.67 14.78 13.05
N GLU A 98 -2.48 15.50 12.26
CA GLU A 98 -3.64 14.98 11.53
C GLU A 98 -3.33 13.87 10.52
N TYR A 99 -2.05 13.67 10.17
CA TYR A 99 -1.64 12.59 9.27
C TYR A 99 -1.56 11.24 9.97
N GLN A 100 -1.41 11.22 11.30
CA GLN A 100 -1.22 9.99 12.10
C GLN A 100 -2.10 9.92 13.35
N ASN A 101 -2.87 10.96 13.65
CA ASN A 101 -3.76 11.02 14.80
C ASN A 101 -5.20 11.33 14.37
N ARG A 102 -6.11 10.45 14.79
CA ARG A 102 -7.53 10.54 14.46
C ARG A 102 -8.18 11.84 14.93
N ASP A 103 -7.97 12.25 16.17
CA ASP A 103 -8.64 13.42 16.75
C ASP A 103 -8.17 14.72 16.07
N ALA A 104 -6.86 14.84 15.83
CA ALA A 104 -6.29 15.93 15.02
C ALA A 104 -6.88 15.94 13.60
N ARG A 105 -7.08 14.76 13.00
CA ARG A 105 -7.72 14.65 11.68
C ARG A 105 -9.17 15.10 11.68
N ILE A 106 -9.97 14.76 12.69
CA ILE A 106 -11.34 15.23 12.81
C ILE A 106 -11.40 16.77 12.84
N ALA A 107 -10.51 17.41 13.60
CA ALA A 107 -10.45 18.88 13.65
C ALA A 107 -10.10 19.51 12.28
N VAL A 108 -9.19 18.88 11.53
CA VAL A 108 -8.85 19.32 10.17
C VAL A 108 -10.03 19.11 9.21
N MET A 109 -10.74 17.98 9.30
CA MET A 109 -11.95 17.74 8.51
C MET A 109 -13.03 18.80 8.76
N ASP A 110 -13.20 19.22 10.02
CA ASP A 110 -14.13 20.31 10.35
C ASP A 110 -13.72 21.63 9.69
N SER A 111 -12.42 21.95 9.66
CA SER A 111 -11.91 23.14 8.97
C SER A 111 -12.06 23.07 7.44
N GLN A 112 -11.97 21.86 6.88
CA GLN A 112 -12.18 21.58 5.46
C GLN A 112 -13.68 21.52 5.09
N GLY A 113 -14.56 21.49 6.09
CA GLY A 113 -16.00 21.34 5.89
C GLY A 113 -16.44 19.95 5.47
N ILE A 114 -15.64 18.90 5.70
CA ILE A 114 -15.91 17.52 5.26
C ILE A 114 -16.68 16.76 6.34
N GLU A 115 -17.73 16.03 5.94
CA GLU A 115 -18.55 15.21 6.83
C GLU A 115 -17.85 13.89 7.14
N THR A 116 -17.59 13.12 6.08
CA THR A 116 -17.00 11.79 6.17
C THR A 116 -15.85 11.67 5.18
N VAL A 117 -14.77 11.03 5.60
CA VAL A 117 -13.65 10.68 4.74
C VAL A 117 -13.48 9.17 4.66
N PHE A 118 -13.07 8.66 3.50
CA PHE A 118 -12.54 7.31 3.39
C PHE A 118 -11.04 7.37 3.62
N MET A 119 -10.59 6.69 4.68
CA MET A 119 -9.21 6.74 5.12
C MET A 119 -8.45 5.51 4.63
N LEU A 120 -7.48 5.76 3.75
CA LEU A 120 -6.82 4.78 2.91
C LEU A 120 -5.31 4.71 3.23
N PRO A 121 -4.69 3.54 3.03
CA PRO A 121 -3.28 3.36 3.28
C PRO A 121 -2.36 4.11 2.32
N THR A 122 -1.13 4.34 2.76
CA THR A 122 -0.04 4.85 1.93
C THR A 122 1.02 3.77 1.75
N PHE A 123 1.75 3.38 2.80
CA PHE A 123 2.76 2.32 2.78
C PHE A 123 2.15 0.95 2.48
N ALA A 124 0.98 0.64 3.06
CA ALA A 124 0.38 -0.69 2.95
C ALA A 124 0.10 -1.13 1.50
N CYS A 125 -0.19 -0.17 0.62
CA CYS A 125 -0.47 -0.38 -0.81
C CYS A 125 0.64 -1.14 -1.55
N GLY A 126 1.89 -1.10 -1.05
CA GLY A 126 3.04 -1.79 -1.64
C GLY A 126 3.39 -3.14 -1.02
N VAL A 127 2.80 -3.50 0.14
CA VAL A 127 3.26 -4.65 0.95
C VAL A 127 2.89 -5.99 0.32
N GLU A 128 1.66 -6.14 -0.17
CA GLU A 128 1.21 -7.40 -0.78
C GLU A 128 2.03 -7.79 -2.02
N GLU A 129 2.53 -6.81 -2.79
CA GLU A 129 3.40 -7.10 -3.93
C GLU A 129 4.76 -7.66 -3.48
N ALA A 130 5.29 -7.17 -2.35
CA ALA A 130 6.53 -7.66 -1.79
C ALA A 130 6.38 -9.07 -1.19
N LEU A 131 5.20 -9.38 -0.63
CA LEU A 131 4.89 -10.68 -0.02
C LEU A 131 4.24 -11.69 -0.98
N LYS A 132 4.06 -11.37 -2.26
CA LYS A 132 3.36 -12.23 -3.24
C LYS A 132 3.89 -13.66 -3.40
N HIS A 133 5.07 -13.95 -2.86
CA HIS A 133 5.72 -15.27 -2.88
C HIS A 133 5.61 -16.03 -1.55
N ASP A 134 5.04 -15.40 -0.52
CA ASP A 134 4.79 -15.99 0.80
C ASP A 134 3.33 -15.70 1.21
N ILE A 135 2.45 -16.64 0.89
CA ILE A 135 1.00 -16.51 1.13
C ILE A 135 0.70 -16.41 2.62
N GLU A 136 1.33 -17.25 3.46
CA GLU A 136 1.07 -17.19 4.90
C GLU A 136 1.51 -15.84 5.50
N ALA A 137 2.67 -15.32 5.09
CA ALA A 137 3.14 -14.01 5.55
C ALA A 137 2.25 -12.88 5.02
N THR A 138 1.72 -13.00 3.80
CA THR A 138 0.74 -12.04 3.26
C THR A 138 -0.49 -11.96 4.16
N MET A 139 -1.13 -13.10 4.44
CA MET A 139 -2.34 -13.13 5.26
C MET A 139 -2.07 -12.62 6.68
N ALA A 140 -0.97 -13.04 7.30
CA ALA A 140 -0.62 -12.59 8.65
C ALA A 140 -0.29 -11.09 8.73
N SER A 141 0.40 -10.55 7.70
CA SER A 141 0.76 -9.13 7.65
C SER A 141 -0.47 -8.24 7.41
N VAL A 142 -1.40 -8.68 6.56
CA VAL A 142 -2.67 -7.99 6.33
C VAL A 142 -3.52 -7.96 7.60
N HIS A 143 -3.64 -9.09 8.29
CA HIS A 143 -4.37 -9.14 9.57
C HIS A 143 -3.76 -8.21 10.62
N ALA A 144 -2.43 -8.23 10.77
CA ALA A 144 -1.71 -7.36 11.70
C ALA A 144 -1.92 -5.87 11.39
N PHE A 145 -1.93 -5.52 10.10
CA PHE A 145 -2.25 -4.17 9.64
C PHE A 145 -3.70 -3.79 9.93
N ASN A 146 -4.68 -4.67 9.68
CA ASN A 146 -6.08 -4.40 9.96
C ASN A 146 -6.35 -4.19 11.47
N LEU A 147 -5.66 -4.93 12.34
CA LEU A 147 -5.69 -4.70 13.79
C LEU A 147 -5.15 -3.31 14.16
N TRP A 148 -4.01 -2.91 13.59
CA TRP A 148 -3.44 -1.58 13.79
C TRP A 148 -4.39 -0.48 13.30
N LEU A 149 -4.99 -0.68 12.13
CA LEU A 149 -5.90 0.28 11.51
C LEU A 149 -7.12 0.52 12.40
N ASP A 150 -7.72 -0.54 12.95
CA ASP A 150 -8.86 -0.42 13.84
C ASP A 150 -8.49 0.24 15.18
N GLU A 151 -7.27 0.03 15.66
CA GLU A 151 -6.74 0.65 16.87
C GLU A 151 -6.57 2.16 16.71
N ASP A 152 -5.79 2.60 15.72
CA ASP A 152 -5.42 4.02 15.56
C ASP A 152 -6.54 4.85 14.92
N TRP A 153 -7.28 4.28 13.95
CA TRP A 153 -8.32 4.99 13.17
C TRP A 153 -9.73 4.50 13.46
N GLY A 154 -9.90 3.18 13.60
CA GLY A 154 -11.20 2.53 13.69
C GLY A 154 -11.88 2.38 12.34
N PHE A 155 -12.41 1.19 12.02
CA PHE A 155 -13.02 0.96 10.72
C PHE A 155 -14.22 1.89 10.44
N ASP A 156 -15.08 2.07 11.44
CA ASP A 156 -16.20 3.03 11.44
C ASP A 156 -16.61 3.28 12.90
N ARG A 157 -15.96 4.26 13.56
CA ARG A 157 -16.28 4.63 14.96
C ARG A 157 -17.66 5.33 15.00
N PRO A 158 -18.34 5.39 16.17
CA PRO A 158 -19.73 5.87 16.27
C PRO A 158 -20.01 7.30 15.78
N ASP A 159 -18.98 8.12 15.59
CA ASP A 159 -19.13 9.47 15.03
C ASP A 159 -19.32 9.48 13.50
N HIS A 160 -19.09 8.34 12.83
CA HIS A 160 -19.21 8.14 11.38
C HIS A 160 -18.40 9.13 10.52
N ARG A 161 -17.36 9.74 11.11
CA ARG A 161 -16.52 10.74 10.43
C ARG A 161 -15.47 10.07 9.55
N ILE A 162 -14.97 8.91 9.93
CA ILE A 162 -13.88 8.22 9.22
C ILE A 162 -14.31 6.80 8.91
N ILE A 163 -14.30 6.44 7.63
CA ILE A 163 -14.41 5.07 7.16
C ILE A 163 -13.00 4.58 6.82
N ALA A 164 -12.33 3.93 7.76
CA ALA A 164 -10.99 3.39 7.53
C ALA A 164 -11.09 2.00 6.90
N ALA A 165 -10.59 1.86 5.66
CA ALA A 165 -10.82 0.66 4.86
C ALA A 165 -9.73 -0.40 5.11
N PRO A 166 -10.03 -1.53 5.79
CA PRO A 166 -9.09 -2.64 5.93
C PRO A 166 -8.79 -3.30 4.58
N ILE A 167 -7.65 -3.98 4.51
CA ILE A 167 -7.21 -4.73 3.33
C ILE A 167 -7.72 -6.16 3.43
N ILE A 168 -8.21 -6.69 2.31
CA ILE A 168 -8.54 -8.10 2.15
C ILE A 168 -7.67 -8.66 1.02
N SER A 169 -6.76 -9.56 1.37
CA SER A 169 -5.96 -10.29 0.37
C SER A 169 -6.66 -11.60 0.01
N LEU A 170 -6.77 -11.88 -1.29
CA LEU A 170 -7.35 -13.12 -1.81
C LEU A 170 -6.28 -14.19 -2.09
N ALA A 171 -5.08 -14.05 -1.52
CA ALA A 171 -3.96 -14.99 -1.75
C ALA A 171 -4.26 -16.40 -1.20
N ASP A 172 -4.96 -16.47 -0.07
CA ASP A 172 -5.56 -17.69 0.51
C ASP A 172 -7.07 -17.44 0.69
N PRO A 173 -7.93 -18.03 -0.14
CA PRO A 173 -9.37 -17.77 -0.10
C PRO A 173 -10.04 -18.17 1.22
N GLU A 174 -9.58 -19.21 1.91
CA GLU A 174 -10.17 -19.64 3.18
C GLU A 174 -9.87 -18.60 4.26
N LYS A 175 -8.61 -18.19 4.37
CA LYS A 175 -8.22 -17.10 5.29
C LYS A 175 -8.81 -15.75 4.91
N ALA A 176 -9.09 -15.51 3.63
CA ALA A 176 -9.75 -14.28 3.20
C ALA A 176 -11.19 -14.21 3.70
N VAL A 177 -11.90 -15.34 3.79
CA VAL A 177 -13.23 -15.40 4.41
C VAL A 177 -13.12 -15.05 5.89
N ASP A 178 -12.18 -15.67 6.61
CA ASP A 178 -11.95 -15.37 8.03
C ASP A 178 -11.66 -13.87 8.25
N GLU A 179 -10.85 -13.26 7.38
CA GLU A 179 -10.50 -11.85 7.46
C GLU A 179 -11.71 -10.94 7.18
N VAL A 180 -12.55 -11.30 6.20
CA VAL A 180 -13.81 -10.60 5.91
C VAL A 180 -14.76 -10.67 7.11
N GLU A 181 -14.95 -11.86 7.69
CA GLU A 181 -15.79 -12.02 8.89
C GLU A 181 -15.25 -11.21 10.07
N PHE A 182 -13.93 -11.19 10.26
CA PHE A 182 -13.27 -10.39 11.29
C PHE A 182 -13.54 -8.89 11.14
N VAL A 183 -13.37 -8.32 9.93
CA VAL A 183 -13.55 -6.87 9.73
C VAL A 183 -15.03 -6.46 9.74
N LEU A 184 -15.92 -7.32 9.22
CA LEU A 184 -17.36 -7.09 9.26
C LEU A 184 -17.90 -7.11 10.70
N ALA A 185 -17.45 -8.06 11.52
CA ALA A 185 -17.81 -8.12 12.94
C ALA A 185 -17.37 -6.87 13.73
N ARG A 186 -16.35 -6.16 13.25
CA ARG A 186 -15.87 -4.88 13.79
C ARG A 186 -16.46 -3.65 13.12
N GLY A 187 -17.40 -3.83 12.19
CA GLY A 187 -18.16 -2.75 11.59
C GLY A 187 -17.53 -2.08 10.38
N ALA A 188 -16.55 -2.70 9.71
CA ALA A 188 -16.01 -2.16 8.46
C ALA A 188 -17.12 -1.94 7.41
N LYS A 189 -17.12 -0.76 6.77
CA LYS A 189 -18.10 -0.36 5.74
C LYS A 189 -17.53 -0.36 4.31
N LEU A 190 -16.21 -0.43 4.20
CA LEU A 190 -15.44 -0.47 2.97
C LEU A 190 -14.26 -1.41 3.17
N VAL A 191 -13.87 -2.15 2.14
CA VAL A 191 -12.67 -2.99 2.13
C VAL A 191 -11.86 -2.72 0.88
N LEU A 192 -10.55 -2.89 0.97
CA LEU A 192 -9.63 -2.75 -0.15
C LEU A 192 -9.15 -4.12 -0.61
N VAL A 193 -9.41 -4.44 -1.88
CA VAL A 193 -8.77 -5.56 -2.56
C VAL A 193 -7.79 -4.97 -3.57
N ARG A 194 -6.53 -5.39 -3.52
CA ARG A 194 -5.50 -4.87 -4.42
C ARG A 194 -5.89 -5.12 -5.89
N PRO A 195 -5.83 -4.10 -6.78
CA PRO A 195 -6.17 -4.22 -8.19
C PRO A 195 -5.05 -4.92 -8.97
N ALA A 196 -4.76 -6.16 -8.60
CA ALA A 196 -3.67 -6.96 -9.12
C ALA A 196 -4.10 -8.43 -9.27
N ARG A 197 -3.25 -9.22 -9.93
CA ARG A 197 -3.47 -10.66 -10.04
C ARG A 197 -3.38 -11.30 -8.65
N CYS A 198 -4.42 -12.02 -8.26
CA CYS A 198 -4.37 -12.92 -7.13
C CYS A 198 -3.59 -14.17 -7.55
N ARG A 199 -2.43 -14.42 -6.93
CA ARG A 199 -1.76 -15.72 -7.02
C ARG A 199 -2.33 -16.59 -5.91
N CYS A 200 -3.53 -17.13 -6.11
CA CYS A 200 -3.99 -18.23 -5.28
C CYS A 200 -2.96 -19.36 -5.42
N GLY A 201 -2.60 -19.99 -4.29
CA GLY A 201 -1.70 -21.14 -4.29
C GLY A 201 -2.09 -22.10 -5.41
N GLN A 202 -1.16 -22.36 -6.33
CA GLN A 202 -1.36 -23.40 -7.32
C GLN A 202 -1.42 -24.74 -6.57
N THR A 203 -2.60 -25.15 -6.10
CA THR A 203 -2.96 -26.53 -6.35
C THR A 203 -2.98 -26.63 -7.87
N ALA A 204 -1.98 -27.32 -8.41
CA ALA A 204 -1.99 -27.72 -9.80
C ALA A 204 -3.33 -28.43 -10.03
N VAL A 205 -4.29 -27.76 -10.66
CA VAL A 205 -5.37 -28.45 -11.32
C VAL A 205 -4.67 -29.23 -12.42
N VAL A 206 -4.34 -30.50 -12.12
CA VAL A 206 -3.99 -31.48 -13.12
C VAL A 206 -5.22 -31.56 -14.00
N GLY A 207 -5.22 -30.79 -15.08
CA GLY A 207 -6.26 -30.85 -16.08
C GLY A 207 -6.34 -32.30 -16.53
N ARG A 208 -7.44 -32.98 -16.19
CA ARG A 208 -7.77 -34.26 -16.82
C ARG A 208 -7.89 -33.96 -18.31
N SER A 209 -6.86 -34.34 -19.06
CA SER A 209 -6.91 -34.39 -20.51
C SER A 209 -7.99 -35.42 -20.89
N GLY A 210 -9.18 -34.92 -21.22
CA GLY A 210 -10.18 -35.73 -21.93
C GLY A 210 -9.64 -36.11 -23.33
N PRO A 211 -10.05 -37.26 -23.88
CA PRO A 211 -9.51 -37.76 -25.13
C PRO A 211 -9.90 -36.82 -26.27
N ARG A 212 -8.89 -36.32 -27.01
CA ARG A 212 -9.11 -35.60 -28.27
C ARG A 212 -9.55 -36.60 -29.33
N SER A 213 -10.84 -36.61 -29.64
CA SER A 213 -11.35 -37.19 -30.88
C SER A 213 -10.86 -36.35 -32.06
N GLY A 214 -10.01 -36.94 -32.89
CA GLY A 214 -9.51 -36.30 -34.11
C GLY A 214 -10.58 -36.27 -35.20
N VAL A 215 -10.72 -35.11 -35.84
CA VAL A 215 -11.21 -34.96 -37.22
C VAL A 215 -10.53 -33.70 -37.79
N GLY A 216 -9.61 -33.88 -38.74
CA GLY A 216 -9.37 -32.88 -39.79
C GLY A 216 -10.30 -33.17 -40.98
N PRO A 217 -10.32 -32.39 -42.08
CA PRO A 217 -9.27 -31.46 -42.53
C PRO A 217 -9.80 -30.17 -43.20
N ALA A 218 -8.87 -29.45 -43.84
CA ALA A 218 -8.99 -28.66 -45.09
C ALA A 218 -8.65 -27.17 -44.94
N GLY A 219 -7.68 -26.75 -45.74
CA GLY A 219 -7.00 -25.47 -45.63
C GLY A 219 -7.67 -24.31 -46.38
N ARG A 220 -7.08 -23.14 -46.22
CA ARG A 220 -6.93 -22.10 -47.25
C ARG A 220 -5.89 -21.10 -46.76
N GLY A 221 -4.97 -20.74 -47.67
CA GLY A 221 -3.84 -19.88 -47.39
C GLY A 221 -4.19 -18.39 -47.31
N GLY A 222 -3.29 -17.63 -46.72
CA GLY A 222 -3.26 -16.17 -46.73
C GLY A 222 -1.92 -15.69 -46.20
N ARG A 223 -1.12 -15.08 -47.08
CA ARG A 223 0.15 -14.39 -46.78
C ARG A 223 -0.13 -12.99 -46.24
N ALA A 224 0.68 -12.53 -45.28
CA ALA A 224 1.27 -11.17 -45.15
C ALA A 224 1.96 -11.12 -43.76
N SER A 225 3.29 -11.24 -43.61
CA SER A 225 4.39 -10.29 -43.87
C SER A 225 4.22 -8.89 -43.28
N GLY A 226 5.07 -8.59 -42.29
CA GLY A 226 5.61 -7.25 -42.03
C GLY A 226 5.01 -6.47 -40.87
N LEU A 227 5.75 -6.40 -39.75
CA LEU A 227 5.94 -5.22 -38.88
C LEU A 227 6.78 -5.64 -37.66
N SER A 228 8.06 -5.90 -37.90
CA SER A 228 9.07 -6.20 -36.89
C SER A 228 10.16 -5.13 -36.94
N SER A 229 9.89 -3.94 -36.39
CA SER A 229 10.92 -2.90 -36.24
C SER A 229 10.50 -1.74 -35.33
N GLN A 230 10.02 -2.02 -34.11
CA GLN A 230 9.85 -0.93 -33.11
C GLN A 230 9.96 -1.35 -31.63
N ARG A 231 10.61 -2.49 -31.34
CA ARG A 231 10.82 -2.99 -29.96
C ARG A 231 12.28 -3.11 -29.50
N GLN A 232 13.24 -2.56 -30.24
CA GLN A 232 14.68 -2.74 -29.94
C GLN A 232 15.46 -1.47 -29.57
N ARG A 233 14.81 -0.37 -29.19
CA ARG A 233 15.52 0.87 -28.78
C ARG A 233 15.16 1.44 -27.40
N LEU A 234 14.76 0.59 -26.45
CA LEU A 234 14.56 1.00 -25.05
C LEU A 234 15.24 0.07 -24.02
N SER A 235 16.19 -0.76 -24.47
CA SER A 235 16.86 -1.77 -23.63
C SER A 235 18.29 -1.40 -23.21
N ALA A 236 18.72 -0.15 -23.34
CA ALA A 236 20.12 0.22 -23.11
C ALA A 236 20.43 0.92 -21.78
N ASP A 237 19.45 1.34 -20.98
CA ASP A 237 19.71 2.22 -19.82
C ASP A 237 19.29 1.67 -18.44
N ARG A 238 19.28 0.34 -18.29
CA ARG A 238 19.05 -0.33 -16.99
C ARG A 238 20.30 -1.01 -16.46
N ARG A 239 21.37 -0.24 -16.29
CA ARG A 239 22.59 -0.70 -15.61
C ARG A 239 22.97 0.24 -14.48
N ASP A 240 22.08 0.43 -13.50
CA ASP A 240 22.51 0.78 -12.14
C ASP A 240 21.41 0.57 -11.07
N VAL A 241 20.95 -0.66 -10.85
CA VAL A 241 20.10 -0.99 -9.67
C VAL A 241 20.47 -2.36 -9.15
N GLY A 242 21.52 -2.42 -8.35
CA GLY A 242 22.03 -3.68 -7.81
C GLY A 242 23.04 -3.51 -6.68
N ARG A 243 22.90 -2.50 -5.82
CA ARG A 243 23.59 -2.51 -4.53
C ARG A 243 22.71 -3.20 -3.51
N GLN A 244 22.97 -4.48 -3.29
CA GLN A 244 22.52 -5.19 -2.10
C GLN A 244 23.15 -4.51 -0.89
N VAL A 245 22.33 -3.92 -0.02
CA VAL A 245 22.82 -3.35 1.24
C VAL A 245 23.30 -4.52 2.10
N ASP A 246 24.56 -4.49 2.53
CA ASP A 246 25.12 -5.47 3.45
C ASP A 246 24.38 -5.32 4.80
N LEU A 247 23.58 -6.33 5.16
CA LEU A 247 22.77 -6.33 6.38
C LEU A 247 23.62 -6.49 7.66
N ARG A 248 24.95 -6.62 7.54
CA ARG A 248 25.90 -6.68 8.67
C ARG A 248 26.02 -5.30 9.34
N GLY A 249 25.15 -5.02 10.30
CA GLY A 249 25.20 -3.81 11.13
C GLY A 249 23.84 -3.18 11.42
N VAL A 250 22.78 -3.67 10.78
CA VAL A 250 21.43 -3.14 10.85
C VAL A 250 20.74 -3.60 12.14
N ARG A 251 20.15 -2.66 12.88
CA ARG A 251 19.41 -2.95 14.13
C ARG A 251 17.91 -2.77 13.91
N CYS A 252 17.10 -3.66 14.50
CA CYS A 252 15.64 -3.50 14.56
C CYS A 252 15.30 -2.42 15.60
N GLN A 253 14.41 -1.48 15.26
CA GLN A 253 13.78 -0.64 16.29
C GLN A 253 12.70 -1.45 17.01
N GLY A 254 12.76 -1.46 18.35
CA GLY A 254 11.69 -1.98 19.20
C GLY A 254 10.61 -0.92 19.45
N PRO A 255 9.43 -1.31 19.98
CA PRO A 255 8.34 -0.38 20.23
C PRO A 255 8.76 0.72 21.22
N VAL A 256 8.52 1.98 20.85
CA VAL A 256 8.69 3.12 21.76
C VAL A 256 7.50 3.12 22.72
N GLY A 257 7.73 2.67 23.96
CA GLY A 257 6.70 2.67 24.99
C GLY A 257 6.22 4.08 25.29
N ARG A 258 4.92 4.35 25.08
CA ARG A 258 4.26 5.56 25.57
C ARG A 258 4.22 5.47 27.10
N GLY A 259 4.96 6.36 27.76
CA GLY A 259 4.90 6.53 29.21
C GLY A 259 3.50 6.96 29.62
N ALA A 260 2.90 6.17 30.52
CA ALA A 260 1.69 6.57 31.24
C ALA A 260 2.03 7.77 32.13
N ALA A 261 1.40 8.92 31.86
CA ALA A 261 1.36 10.03 32.79
C ALA A 261 0.52 9.60 34.01
N ARG A 262 1.14 9.66 35.18
CA ARG A 262 0.45 9.70 36.48
C ARG A 262 0.08 11.13 36.81
#